data_AF-A0A920WB94-F1
#
_entry.id   AF-A0A920WB94-F1
#
_cell.length_a   1.000
_cell.length_b   1.000
_cell.length_c   1.000
_cell.angle_alpha   90.00
_cell.angle_beta   90.00
_cell.angle_gamma   90.00
#
_symmetry.space_group_name_H-M   'P 1'
#
loop_
_entity.id
_entity.type
_entity.pdbx_description
1 polymer ?
#
loop_
_entity_poly.entity_id
_entity_poly.type
_entity_poly.pdbx_seq_one_letter_code
_entity_poly.pdbx_strand_id
1 'polypeptide(L)'
;MSERSGTYPKPILEDYISKHPGSAQRYNEALSTFPSGVTHDNRYAQPFPIYMTHGSGPYKWDVDNNEYIDYVSGHGALLLGHSHPAIIAAVTEQINRGTHLGASTEEELRWAGLLKL
;
A
#
# COMPACT_ATOMS: atom_id res chain seq x y z
N MET A 1 -6.21 22.72 -19.36
CA MET A 1 -5.60 21.96 -18.25
C MET A 1 -4.16 21.69 -18.66
N SER A 2 -3.18 22.35 -18.02
CA SER A 2 -1.79 22.32 -18.48
C SER A 2 -1.16 20.94 -18.26
N GLU A 3 -0.66 20.34 -19.34
CA GLU A 3 0.24 19.20 -19.32
C GLU A 3 1.49 19.55 -18.51
N ARG A 4 1.54 19.13 -17.24
CA ARG A 4 2.81 19.02 -16.52
C ARG A 4 3.43 17.68 -16.89
N SER A 5 3.91 17.54 -18.12
CA SER A 5 4.84 16.47 -18.47
C SER A 5 6.15 16.77 -17.74
N GLY A 6 6.29 16.22 -16.53
CA GLY A 6 7.51 16.31 -15.75
C GLY A 6 8.65 15.71 -16.58
N THR A 7 9.52 16.55 -17.12
CA THR A 7 10.74 16.11 -17.78
C THR A 7 11.75 15.78 -16.69
N TYR A 8 11.80 14.50 -16.30
CA TYR A 8 12.83 14.02 -15.39
C TYR A 8 14.20 14.11 -16.09
N PRO A 9 15.29 14.41 -15.36
CA PRO A 9 16.64 14.27 -15.90
C PRO A 9 16.79 12.84 -16.44
N LYS A 10 17.22 12.70 -17.70
CA LYS A 10 17.34 11.38 -18.36
C LYS A 10 17.99 10.30 -17.49
N PRO A 11 19.07 10.58 -16.72
CA PRO A 11 19.69 9.57 -15.87
C PRO A 11 18.75 9.03 -14.77
N ILE A 12 17.91 9.88 -14.18
CA ILE A 12 17.00 9.46 -13.09
C ILE A 12 15.88 8.57 -13.64
N LEU A 13 15.35 8.92 -14.82
CA LEU A 13 14.29 8.14 -15.46
C LEU A 13 14.80 6.77 -15.94
N GLU A 14 15.99 6.72 -16.53
CA GLU A 14 16.63 5.47 -16.96
C GLU A 14 16.96 4.56 -15.76
N ASP A 15 17.49 5.12 -14.67
CA ASP A 15 17.70 4.41 -13.41
C ASP A 15 16.39 3.87 -12.82
N TYR A 16 15.33 4.68 -12.85
CA TYR A 16 14.00 4.25 -12.41
C TYR A 16 13.50 3.07 -13.25
N ILE A 17 13.54 3.17 -14.58
CA ILE A 17 13.06 2.10 -15.45
C ILE A 17 13.87 0.81 -15.25
N SER A 18 15.20 0.92 -15.18
CA SER A 18 16.10 -0.25 -15.06
C SER A 18 15.97 -0.98 -13.72
N LYS A 19 15.66 -0.28 -12.63
CA LYS A 19 15.50 -0.88 -11.29
C LYS A 19 14.12 -1.49 -11.04
N HIS A 20 13.13 -1.23 -11.89
CA HIS A 20 11.74 -1.63 -11.64
C HIS A 20 11.06 -2.38 -12.82
N PRO A 21 11.73 -3.36 -13.47
CA PRO A 21 11.17 -4.04 -14.64
C PRO A 21 9.89 -4.82 -14.32
N GLY A 22 9.78 -5.43 -13.14
CA GLY A 22 8.61 -6.18 -12.68
C GLY A 22 7.41 -5.28 -12.37
N SER A 23 7.65 -4.04 -11.93
CA SER A 23 6.60 -3.03 -11.79
C SER A 23 6.09 -2.56 -13.15
N ALA A 24 7.00 -2.32 -14.11
CA ALA A 24 6.63 -1.94 -15.48
C ALA A 24 5.74 -3.01 -16.16
N GLN A 25 6.10 -4.29 -16.00
CA GLN A 25 5.31 -5.39 -16.53
C GLN A 25 3.88 -5.40 -15.97
N ARG A 26 3.73 -5.31 -14.64
CA ARG A 26 2.42 -5.31 -13.99
C ARG A 26 1.57 -4.10 -14.36
N TYR A 27 2.18 -2.95 -14.56
CA TYR A 27 1.46 -1.78 -15.04
C TYR A 27 0.89 -1.99 -16.44
N ASN A 28 1.68 -2.57 -17.35
CA ASN A 28 1.21 -2.90 -18.70
C ASN A 28 0.03 -3.88 -18.66
N GLU A 29 0.07 -4.88 -17.79
CA GLU A 29 -1.06 -5.79 -17.55
C GLU A 29 -2.28 -5.03 -17.02
N ALA A 30 -2.08 -4.16 -16.02
CA ALA A 30 -3.14 -3.40 -15.37
C ALA A 30 -3.84 -2.39 -16.30
N LEU A 31 -3.14 -1.82 -17.29
CA LEU A 31 -3.73 -0.89 -18.27
C LEU A 31 -4.89 -1.50 -19.08
N SER A 32 -4.91 -2.84 -19.23
CA SER A 32 -6.00 -3.55 -19.89
C SER A 32 -7.23 -3.76 -18.99
N THR A 33 -7.08 -3.56 -17.67
CA THR A 33 -8.08 -3.93 -16.65
C THR A 33 -8.65 -2.71 -15.94
N PHE A 34 -7.81 -1.73 -15.62
CA PHE A 34 -8.18 -0.54 -14.86
C PHE A 34 -7.91 0.73 -15.68
N PRO A 35 -8.81 1.73 -15.64
CA PRO A 35 -8.51 3.06 -16.18
C PRO A 35 -7.19 3.58 -15.61
N SER A 36 -6.32 4.09 -16.47
CA SER A 36 -4.96 4.56 -16.11
C SER A 36 -4.06 3.52 -15.41
N GLY A 37 -4.45 2.24 -15.42
CA GLY A 37 -3.71 1.12 -14.80
C GLY A 37 -3.69 1.12 -13.27
N VAL A 38 -4.56 1.89 -12.61
CA VAL A 38 -4.61 2.00 -11.13
C VAL A 38 -6.05 2.03 -10.61
N THR A 39 -6.24 1.67 -9.34
CA THR A 39 -7.55 1.69 -8.63
C THR A 39 -7.68 2.81 -7.60
N HIS A 40 -6.66 3.67 -7.49
CA HIS A 40 -6.62 4.81 -6.59
C HIS A 40 -5.72 5.89 -7.19
N ASP A 41 -6.23 7.09 -7.43
CA ASP A 41 -5.53 8.13 -8.20
C ASP A 41 -4.17 8.52 -7.61
N ASN A 42 -4.02 8.57 -6.28
CA ASN A 42 -2.72 8.83 -5.63
C ASN A 42 -1.63 7.79 -5.96
N ARG A 43 -1.98 6.63 -6.53
CA ARG A 43 -1.01 5.62 -6.96
C ARG A 43 -0.53 5.83 -8.39
N TYR A 44 -1.16 6.71 -9.16
CA TYR A 44 -0.74 6.98 -10.52
C TYR A 44 0.63 7.66 -10.53
N ALA A 45 1.55 7.12 -11.32
CA ALA A 45 2.86 7.69 -11.56
C ALA A 45 3.31 7.40 -12.99
N GLN A 46 4.18 8.26 -13.51
CA GLN A 46 4.82 8.09 -14.82
C GLN A 46 6.32 7.82 -14.62
N PRO A 47 6.92 6.90 -15.39
CA PRO A 47 6.34 6.18 -16.54
C PRO A 47 5.39 5.04 -16.14
N PHE A 48 5.47 4.56 -14.89
CA PHE A 48 4.57 3.55 -14.31
C PHE A 48 4.64 3.67 -12.78
N PRO A 49 3.66 3.12 -12.03
CA PRO A 49 3.72 3.04 -10.58
C PRO A 49 4.54 1.85 -10.08
N ILE A 50 5.05 1.94 -8.85
CA ILE A 50 5.75 0.84 -8.19
C ILE A 50 4.71 -0.15 -7.62
N TYR A 51 4.93 -1.44 -7.85
CA TYR A 51 4.11 -2.50 -7.26
C TYR A 51 4.79 -3.06 -6.02
N MET A 52 4.14 -2.95 -4.87
CA MET A 52 4.65 -3.46 -3.59
C MET A 52 4.30 -4.94 -3.39
N THR A 53 5.18 -5.71 -2.76
CA THR A 53 4.92 -7.12 -2.40
C THR A 53 4.58 -7.27 -0.93
N HIS A 54 5.36 -6.65 -0.05
CA HIS A 54 5.20 -6.77 1.39
C HIS A 54 5.82 -5.59 2.15
N GLY A 55 5.53 -5.51 3.45
CA GLY A 55 6.09 -4.54 4.37
C GLY A 55 6.22 -5.09 5.79
N SER A 56 7.19 -4.58 6.54
CA SER A 56 7.44 -4.95 7.93
C SER A 56 8.13 -3.80 8.66
N GLY A 57 7.57 -3.41 9.81
CA GLY A 57 8.02 -2.22 10.54
C GLY A 57 7.93 -0.97 9.67
N PRO A 58 9.00 -0.15 9.60
CA PRO A 58 9.02 1.04 8.77
C PRO A 58 9.41 0.77 7.31
N TYR A 59 9.57 -0.49 6.89
CA TYR A 59 10.06 -0.87 5.57
C TYR A 59 8.99 -1.50 4.69
N LYS A 60 9.15 -1.35 3.37
CA LYS A 60 8.39 -2.09 2.35
C LYS A 60 9.28 -2.46 1.17
N TRP A 61 8.90 -3.50 0.45
CA TRP A 61 9.62 -4.01 -0.70
C TRP A 61 8.71 -4.04 -1.92
N ASP A 62 9.27 -3.69 -3.08
CA ASP A 62 8.57 -3.84 -4.35
C ASP A 62 8.68 -5.26 -4.93
N VAL A 63 8.09 -5.45 -6.11
CA VAL A 63 8.12 -6.70 -6.87
C VAL A 63 9.50 -7.01 -7.47
N ASP A 64 10.40 -6.04 -7.45
CA ASP A 64 11.78 -6.12 -7.93
C ASP A 64 12.78 -6.29 -6.76
N ASN A 65 12.28 -6.46 -5.53
CA ASN A 65 13.02 -6.59 -4.27
C ASN A 65 13.78 -5.34 -3.82
N ASN A 66 13.45 -4.16 -4.35
CA ASN A 66 14.00 -2.92 -3.80
C ASN A 66 13.37 -2.63 -2.44
N GLU A 67 14.19 -2.29 -1.45
CA GLU A 67 13.74 -1.92 -0.09
C GLU A 67 13.57 -0.40 0.03
N TYR A 68 12.49 0.01 0.69
CA TYR A 68 12.18 1.41 0.96
C TYR A 68 11.88 1.63 2.43
N ILE A 69 12.37 2.74 2.98
CA ILE A 69 11.82 3.32 4.22
C ILE A 69 10.51 4.02 3.86
N ASP A 70 9.41 3.62 4.48
CA ASP A 70 8.07 4.12 4.17
C ASP A 70 7.72 5.37 5.01
N TYR A 71 7.78 6.53 4.36
CA TYR A 71 7.34 7.80 4.96
C TYR A 71 5.87 8.14 4.68
N VAL A 72 5.18 7.37 3.83
CA VAL A 72 3.75 7.60 3.53
C VAL A 72 2.84 6.93 4.57
N SER A 73 3.29 5.81 5.15
CA SER A 73 2.67 5.12 6.29
C SER A 73 1.15 4.94 6.15
N GLY A 74 0.71 4.49 4.98
CA GLY A 74 -0.72 4.28 4.69
C GLY A 74 -1.57 5.56 4.73
N HIS A 75 -0.99 6.71 4.34
CA HIS A 75 -1.60 8.03 4.51
C HIS A 75 -1.94 8.33 5.99
N GLY A 76 -1.09 7.87 6.90
CA GLY A 76 -1.25 8.00 8.36
C GLY A 76 -1.99 6.83 9.03
N ALA A 77 -2.68 5.96 8.28
CA ALA A 77 -3.42 4.84 8.86
C ALA A 77 -2.49 3.78 9.48
N LEU A 78 -1.27 3.64 8.98
CA LEU A 78 -0.27 2.69 9.49
C LEU A 78 0.70 3.37 10.45
N LEU A 79 0.17 4.07 11.46
CA LEU A 79 0.97 4.76 12.47
C LEU A 79 1.99 3.84 13.16
N LEU A 80 1.62 2.57 13.37
CA LEU A 80 2.47 1.57 14.02
C LEU A 80 3.39 0.82 13.04
N GLY A 81 3.43 1.23 11.77
CA GLY A 81 4.17 0.55 10.71
C GLY A 81 3.47 -0.69 10.17
N HIS A 82 4.13 -1.33 9.20
CA HIS A 82 3.64 -2.55 8.54
C HIS A 82 3.81 -3.76 9.46
N SER A 83 2.83 -4.66 9.47
CA SER A 83 2.91 -5.96 10.14
C SER A 83 3.27 -5.91 11.64
N HIS A 84 2.78 -4.89 12.36
CA HIS A 84 3.05 -4.75 13.80
C HIS A 84 2.58 -6.00 14.59
N PRO A 85 3.44 -6.66 15.40
CA PRO A 85 3.14 -7.97 16.00
C PRO A 85 1.84 -8.01 16.82
N ALA A 86 1.56 -6.95 17.60
CA ALA A 86 0.32 -6.88 18.38
C ALA A 86 -0.94 -6.77 17.50
N ILE A 87 -0.85 -6.13 16.33
CA ILE A 87 -1.97 -6.01 15.39
C ILE A 87 -2.19 -7.35 14.68
N ILE A 88 -1.12 -8.01 14.24
CA ILE A 88 -1.19 -9.35 13.66
C ILE A 88 -1.85 -10.32 14.64
N ALA A 89 -1.38 -10.38 15.89
CA ALA A 89 -1.95 -11.26 16.91
C ALA A 89 -3.45 -11.02 17.12
N ALA A 90 -3.86 -9.76 17.33
CA ALA A 90 -5.27 -9.42 17.56
C ALA A 90 -6.18 -9.74 16.35
N VAL A 91 -5.71 -9.46 15.13
CA VAL A 91 -6.47 -9.77 13.90
C VAL A 91 -6.55 -11.28 13.67
N THR A 92 -5.46 -12.01 13.86
CA THR A 92 -5.44 -13.48 13.72
C THR A 92 -6.37 -14.15 14.73
N GLU A 93 -6.33 -13.73 15.99
CA GLU A 93 -7.26 -14.22 17.02
C GLU A 93 -8.72 -13.99 16.62
N GLN A 94 -9.05 -12.79 16.14
CA GLN A 94 -10.42 -12.47 15.75
C GLN A 94 -10.87 -13.23 14.50
N ILE A 95 -10.02 -13.36 13.48
CA ILE A 95 -10.37 -14.11 12.25
C ILE A 95 -10.70 -15.58 12.56
N ASN A 96 -10.02 -16.18 13.53
CA ASN A 96 -10.33 -17.55 13.98
C ASN A 96 -11.73 -17.69 14.62
N ARG A 97 -12.33 -16.58 15.07
CA ARG A 97 -13.70 -16.53 15.61
C ARG A 97 -14.74 -16.13 14.58
N GLY A 98 -14.31 -15.66 13.40
CA GLY A 98 -15.16 -15.21 12.30
C GLY A 98 -15.09 -13.70 12.06
N THR A 99 -15.33 -13.28 10.82
CA THR A 99 -15.26 -11.87 10.41
C THR A 99 -16.62 -11.18 10.34
N HIS A 100 -17.70 -11.93 10.16
CA HIS A 100 -19.06 -11.42 10.10
C HIS A 100 -20.03 -12.38 10.78
N LEU A 101 -20.49 -12.04 11.98
CA LEU A 101 -21.34 -12.90 12.80
C LEU A 101 -22.84 -12.61 12.63
N GLY A 102 -23.21 -11.57 11.87
CA GLY A 102 -24.60 -11.15 11.70
C GLY A 102 -25.28 -10.67 12.99
N ALA A 103 -24.52 -10.32 14.03
CA ALA A 103 -24.99 -9.89 15.34
C ALA A 103 -23.96 -9.00 16.05
N SER A 104 -24.38 -8.32 17.12
CA SER A 104 -23.51 -7.51 17.99
C SER A 104 -22.44 -8.32 18.71
N THR A 105 -21.36 -7.65 19.09
CA THR A 105 -20.16 -8.28 19.67
C THR A 105 -19.62 -7.52 20.89
N GLU A 106 -18.85 -8.16 21.77
CA GLU A 106 -18.22 -7.46 22.90
C GLU A 106 -17.12 -6.50 22.44
N GLU A 107 -16.50 -6.79 21.30
CA GLU A 107 -15.41 -6.01 20.71
C GLU A 107 -15.86 -4.59 20.35
N GLU A 108 -17.08 -4.43 19.83
CA GLU A 108 -17.62 -3.10 19.47
C GLU A 108 -17.90 -2.25 20.73
N LEU A 109 -18.38 -2.87 21.82
CA LEU A 109 -18.57 -2.21 23.11
C LEU A 109 -17.23 -1.78 23.71
N ARG A 110 -16.23 -2.67 23.69
CA ARG A 110 -14.88 -2.37 24.19
C ARG A 110 -14.24 -1.23 23.40
N TRP A 111 -14.33 -1.25 22.07
CA TRP A 111 -13.78 -0.19 21.22
C TRP A 111 -14.45 1.16 21.49
N ALA A 112 -15.79 1.19 21.54
CA ALA A 112 -16.52 2.42 21.87
C ALA A 112 -16.13 2.97 23.25
N GLY A 113 -15.89 2.10 24.24
CA GLY A 113 -15.40 2.48 25.56
C GLY A 113 -14.05 3.20 25.54
N LEU A 114 -13.13 2.83 24.63
CA LEU A 114 -11.81 3.45 24.50
C LEU A 114 -11.84 4.83 23.82
N LEU A 115 -12.91 5.15 23.09
CA LEU A 115 -13.05 6.42 22.37
C LEU A 115 -13.83 7.48 23.15
N LYS A 116 -14.54 7.10 24.22
CA LYS A 116 -15.26 8.04 25.07
C LYS A 116 -14.25 8.92 25.81
N LEU A 117 -14.31 10.22 25.53
CA LEU A 117 -13.63 11.27 26.29
C LEU A 117 -14.40 11.62 27.55
#